data_AF-F6RAZ9-F1
#
_entry.id   AF-F6RAZ9-F1
#
_cell.length_a   1.000
_cell.length_b   1.000
_cell.length_c   1.000
_cell.angle_alpha   90.00
_cell.angle_beta   90.00
_cell.angle_gamma   90.00
#
_symmetry.space_group_name_H-M   'P 1'
#
loop_
_entity.id
_entity.type
_entity.pdbx_description
1 polymer ?
#
loop_
_entity_poly.entity_id
_entity_poly.type
_entity_poly.pdbx_seq_one_letter_code
_entity_poly.pdbx_strand_id
1 'polypeptide(L)' 'MPIVTKRLRDPDVNPCLSESDASTRCMDENNYDREMCTTCFLKYKNCRKFWVELKLYL' A
#
# COMPACT_ATOMS: atom_id res chain seq x y z
N MET A 1 -13.87 14.47 8.78
CA MET A 1 -13.04 13.44 8.13
C MET A 1 -12.57 13.99 6.79
N PRO A 2 -11.26 14.14 6.52
CA PRO A 2 -10.81 14.90 5.37
C PRO A 2 -10.89 14.07 4.09
N ILE A 3 -11.37 14.71 3.02
CA ILE A 3 -11.62 14.15 1.68
C ILE A 3 -10.39 13.44 1.06
N VAL A 4 -9.19 13.74 1.57
CA VAL A 4 -7.91 13.16 1.14
C VAL A 4 -7.83 11.64 1.37
N THR A 5 -8.40 11.12 2.46
CA THR A 5 -8.39 9.66 2.73
C THR A 5 -9.27 8.89 1.75
N LYS A 6 -10.26 9.55 1.13
CA LYS A 6 -11.16 8.94 0.15
C LYS A 6 -10.48 8.68 -1.19
N ARG A 7 -9.64 9.61 -1.68
CA ARG A 7 -8.85 9.42 -2.92
C ARG A 7 -7.75 8.36 -2.76
N LEU A 8 -7.19 8.23 -1.57
CA LEU A 8 -6.19 7.19 -1.29
C LEU A 8 -6.78 5.77 -1.32
N ARG A 9 -8.10 5.65 -1.11
CA ARG A 9 -8.89 4.40 -1.19
C ARG A 9 -9.55 4.17 -2.55
N ASP A 10 -9.25 5.01 -3.54
CA ASP A 10 -9.69 4.80 -4.90
C ASP A 10 -8.79 3.74 -5.57
N PRO A 11 -9.32 2.58 -6.01
CA PRO A 11 -8.53 1.54 -6.67
C PRO A 11 -7.83 2.01 -7.95
N ASP A 12 -8.39 2.99 -8.65
CA ASP A 12 -7.82 3.53 -9.89
C ASP A 12 -6.63 4.48 -9.60
N VAL A 13 -6.61 5.09 -8.41
CA VAL A 13 -5.53 5.99 -7.97
C VAL A 13 -4.45 5.22 -7.21
N ASN A 14 -4.83 4.23 -6.39
CA ASN A 14 -3.93 3.40 -5.60
C ASN A 14 -4.29 1.91 -5.75
N PRO A 15 -3.80 1.22 -6.78
CA PRO A 15 -4.04 -0.21 -6.98
C PRO A 15 -3.37 -1.08 -5.90
N CYS A 16 -2.47 -0.51 -5.10
CA CYS A 16 -1.77 -1.19 -4.01
C CYS A 16 -2.49 -1.05 -2.67
N LEU A 17 -3.80 -0.81 -2.70
CA LEU A 17 -4.63 -0.61 -1.51
C LEU A 17 -4.61 -1.80 -0.56
N SER A 18 -4.73 -3.02 -1.07
CA SER A 18 -4.70 -4.23 -0.24
C SER A 18 -3.39 -4.37 0.53
N GLU A 19 -2.26 -4.06 -0.11
CA GLU A 19 -0.94 -4.12 0.52
C GLU A 19 -0.72 -2.96 1.51
N SER A 20 -1.27 -1.78 1.20
CA SER A 20 -1.26 -0.64 2.12
C SER A 20 -2.08 -0.93 3.38
N ASP A 21 -3.27 -1.51 3.23
CA ASP A 21 -4.14 -1.90 4.34
C ASP A 21 -3.49 -3.01 5.18
N ALA A 22 -2.92 -4.03 4.53
CA ALA A 22 -2.17 -5.09 5.20
C ALA A 22 -0.98 -4.55 6.02
N SER A 23 -0.24 -3.58 5.46
CA SER A 23 0.87 -2.94 6.17
C SER A 23 0.41 -2.10 7.37
N THR A 24 -0.75 -1.44 7.26
CA THR A 24 -1.33 -0.65 8.34
C THR A 24 -1.82 -1.56 9.46
N ARG A 25 -2.53 -2.64 9.12
CA ARG A 25 -3.00 -3.64 10.09
C ARG A 25 -1.83 -4.32 10.80
N CYS A 26 -0.78 -4.69 10.08
CA CYS A 26 0.41 -5.27 10.68
C CYS A 26 1.06 -4.33 11.69
N MET A 27 1.17 -3.03 11.36
CA MET A 27 1.72 -2.03 12.29
C MET A 27 0.85 -1.89 13.55
N ASP A 28 -0.47 -1.87 13.41
CA ASP A 28 -1.39 -1.80 14.57
C ASP A 28 -1.29 -3.05 15.45
N GLU A 29 -1.15 -4.24 14.86
CA GLU A 29 -1.02 -5.51 15.60
C GLU A 29 0.35 -5.67 16.28
N ASN A 30 1.41 -5.07 15.74
CA ASN A 30 2.79 -5.24 16.20
C ASN A 30 3.34 -4.00 16.95
N ASN A 31 2.49 -3.18 17.55
CA ASN A 31 2.91 -1.97 18.28
C ASN A 31 3.80 -1.03 17.44
N TYR A 32 3.52 -0.94 16.15
CA TYR A 32 4.27 -0.13 15.17
C TYR A 32 5.71 -0.60 14.94
N ASP A 33 6.02 -1.87 15.26
CA ASP A 33 7.30 -2.50 14.90
C ASP A 33 7.36 -2.76 13.39
N ARG A 34 8.21 -1.98 12.71
CA ARG A 34 8.37 -2.03 11.26
C ARG A 34 9.09 -3.29 10.79
N GLU A 35 9.94 -3.88 11.63
CA GLU A 35 10.72 -5.05 11.24
C GLU A 35 9.80 -6.26 11.03
N MET A 36 8.81 -6.42 11.90
CA MET A 36 7.76 -7.46 11.79
C MET A 36 6.93 -7.33 10.51
N CYS A 37 6.77 -6.10 10.01
CA CYS A 37 5.93 -5.79 8.83
C CYS A 37 6.71 -5.66 7.52
N THR A 38 8.00 -6.02 7.49
CA THR A 38 8.88 -5.91 6.32
C THR A 38 8.28 -6.57 5.07
N THR A 39 7.62 -7.72 5.22
CA THR A 39 6.98 -8.44 4.11
C THR A 39 5.83 -7.66 3.49
N CYS A 40 4.98 -7.01 4.31
CA CYS A 40 3.89 -6.16 3.83
C CYS A 40 4.44 -4.96 3.05
N PHE A 41 5.50 -4.34 3.55
CA PHE A 41 6.16 -3.23 2.85
C PHE A 41 6.82 -3.67 1.53
N LEU A 42 7.41 -4.86 1.49
CA LEU A 42 7.98 -5.41 0.27
C LEU A 42 6.91 -5.65 -0.80
N LYS A 43 5.77 -6.23 -0.42
CA LYS A 43 4.64 -6.42 -1.33
C LYS A 43 4.09 -5.09 -1.86
N TYR A 44 3.92 -4.09 -0.99
CA TYR A 44 3.52 -2.75 -1.40
C TYR A 44 4.49 -2.12 -2.41
N LYS A 45 5.81 -2.24 -2.18
CA LYS A 45 6.84 -1.77 -3.11
C LYS A 45 6.76 -2.49 -4.47
N ASN A 46 6.59 -3.81 -4.45
CA ASN A 46 6.48 -4.62 -5.67
C ASN A 46 5.23 -4.24 -6.47
N CYS A 47 4.09 -4.08 -5.81
CA CYS A 47 2.86 -3.62 -6.45
C CYS A 47 3.05 -2.26 -7.12
N ARG A 48 3.67 -1.29 -6.42
CA ARG A 48 3.94 0.03 -7.00
C ARG A 48 4.88 -0.03 -8.19
N LYS A 49 5.93 -0.85 -8.12
CA LYS A 49 6.88 -1.04 -9.21
C LYS A 49 6.17 -1.60 -10.45
N PHE A 50 5.41 -2.68 -10.28
CA PHE A 50 4.62 -3.29 -11.34
C PHE A 50 3.62 -2.30 -11.96
N TRP A 51 2.93 -1.50 -11.15
CA TRP A 51 1.97 -0.53 -11.66
C TRP A 51 2.61 0.62 -12.45
N VAL A 52 3.76 1.12 -11.97
CA VAL A 52 4.53 2.14 -12.70
C VAL A 52 5.06 1.56 -14.01
N GLU A 53 5.56 0.32 -14.01
CA GLU A 53 5.97 -0.36 -15.23
C GLU A 53 4.79 -0.50 -16.21
N LEU A 54 3.65 -1.04 -15.79
CA LEU A 54 2.46 -1.14 -16.63
C LEU A 54 2.02 0.21 -17.22
N LYS A 55 2.04 1.29 -16.41
CA LYS A 55 1.70 2.65 -16.87
C LYS A 55 2.69 3.24 -17.87
N LEU A 56 3.92 2.74 -17.95
CA LEU A 56 4.91 3.19 -18.92
C LEU A 56 4.81 2.45 -20.25
N TYR A 57 4.23 1.25 -20.25
CA TYR A 57 4.04 0.42 -21.44
C TYR A 57 2.65 0.55 -22.10
N LEU A 58 1.78 1.41 -21.55
CA LEU A 58 0.43 1.75 -22.04
C LEU A 58 0.33 3.25 -22.33
#